data_AF-A0A149V6S4-F1
#
_entry.id   AF-A0A149V6S4-F1
#
_cell.length_a   1.000
_cell.length_b   1.000
_cell.length_c   1.000
_cell.angle_alpha   90.00
_cell.angle_beta   90.00
_cell.angle_gamma   90.00
#
_symmetry.space_group_name_H-M   'P 1'
#
loop_
_entity.id
_entity.type
_entity.pdbx_description
1 polymer ?
#
loop_
_entity_poly.entity_id
_entity_poly.type
_entity_poly.pdbx_seq_one_letter_code
_entity_poly.pdbx_strand_id
1 'polypeptide(L)'
;QSRVLRSLHLLKTYHSEFPKGLLGAPLKDDRGQLRSYFNAAPTVKMGVITDGMVYEFYADSDEPNMMDPNAFLSFDLHDIAKGKIEDSVVDGLKSLQKSNFDPENIGAEAKRKLVFQNLVQQIEEWLKIPANLLSVCFYKTLV
;
A
#
# COMPACT_ATOMS: atom_id res chain seq x y z
N GLN A 1 -3.64 -4.60 -28.43
CA GLN A 1 -2.78 -3.98 -27.39
C GLN A 1 -3.65 -3.71 -26.17
N SER A 2 -3.38 -4.38 -25.05
CA SER A 2 -4.35 -4.56 -23.94
C SER A 2 -4.57 -3.29 -23.11
N ARG A 3 -5.85 -2.95 -22.87
CA ARG A 3 -6.34 -1.86 -21.99
C ARG A 3 -5.64 -1.81 -20.61
N VAL A 4 -5.11 -2.93 -20.13
CA VAL A 4 -4.35 -3.09 -18.87
C VAL A 4 -3.15 -2.14 -18.74
N LEU A 5 -2.50 -1.76 -19.85
CA LEU A 5 -1.34 -0.85 -19.82
C LEU A 5 -1.71 0.65 -19.80
N ARG A 6 -2.99 1.00 -20.00
CA ARG A 6 -3.46 2.39 -19.95
C ARG A 6 -3.99 2.80 -18.57
N SER A 7 -4.36 1.85 -17.71
CA SER A 7 -4.70 2.13 -16.31
C SER A 7 -3.46 2.19 -15.39
N LEU A 8 -2.33 1.70 -15.89
CA LEU A 8 -1.00 1.75 -15.26
C LEU A 8 -0.25 3.07 -15.56
N HIS A 9 -0.99 4.17 -15.79
CA HIS A 9 -0.43 5.38 -16.41
C HIS A 9 0.29 6.35 -15.48
N LEU A 10 0.66 5.95 -14.27
CA LEU A 10 1.63 6.66 -13.45
C LEU A 10 2.65 5.72 -12.79
N LEU A 11 3.16 4.75 -13.55
CA LEU A 11 4.56 4.40 -13.41
C LEU A 11 5.42 5.54 -13.99
N LYS A 12 5.45 6.69 -13.30
CA LYS A 12 6.74 7.41 -13.24
C LYS A 12 7.60 6.59 -12.29
N THR A 13 8.17 5.50 -12.82
CA THR A 13 9.48 5.06 -12.33
C THR A 13 10.32 6.33 -12.32
N TYR A 14 10.67 6.78 -11.13
CA TYR A 14 11.39 8.01 -10.90
C TYR A 14 12.71 7.91 -11.66
N HIS A 15 12.71 8.35 -12.92
CA HIS A 15 13.88 8.39 -13.76
C HIS A 15 14.60 9.70 -13.47
N SER A 16 15.15 9.82 -12.26
CA SER A 16 16.35 10.62 -12.07
C SER A 16 17.49 9.61 -11.95
N GLU A 17 18.01 9.22 -13.11
CA GLU A 17 19.25 8.46 -13.29
C GLU A 17 19.46 7.33 -12.28
N PHE A 18 19.09 6.09 -12.62
CA PHE A 18 19.66 4.93 -11.93
C PHE A 18 21.19 4.99 -12.06
N PRO A 19 21.94 5.38 -11.01
CA PRO A 19 23.38 5.21 -11.04
C PRO A 19 23.54 3.70 -10.90
N LYS A 20 24.16 3.05 -11.88
CA LYS A 20 24.50 1.63 -11.80
C LYS A 20 25.38 1.42 -10.56
N GLY A 21 24.79 1.18 -9.37
CA GLY A 21 25.55 1.08 -8.12
C GLY A 21 24.83 1.32 -6.78
N LEU A 22 23.59 1.83 -6.70
CA LEU A 22 22.91 2.14 -5.42
C LEU A 22 21.62 1.30 -5.20
N LEU A 23 21.74 -0.02 -5.07
CA LEU A 23 20.70 -0.82 -4.42
C LEU A 23 20.70 -0.53 -2.91
N GLY A 24 19.58 -0.07 -2.35
CA GLY A 24 19.42 0.12 -0.89
C GLY A 24 19.73 1.54 -0.36
N ALA A 25 19.65 2.57 -1.20
CA ALA A 25 19.61 3.95 -0.70
C ALA A 25 18.26 4.21 0.00
N PRO A 26 18.21 4.94 1.13
CA PRO A 26 16.96 5.21 1.82
C PRO A 26 15.94 5.86 0.88
N LEU A 27 14.69 5.39 0.90
CA LEU A 27 13.55 6.06 0.26
C LEU A 27 13.59 7.54 0.62
N LYS A 28 13.97 8.38 -0.35
CA LYS A 28 13.75 9.82 -0.24
C LYS A 28 12.24 10.02 -0.14
N ASP A 29 11.78 10.91 0.74
CA ASP A 29 10.34 11.12 0.98
C ASP A 29 9.66 11.81 -0.21
N ASP A 30 9.51 11.07 -1.31
CA ASP A 30 8.95 11.50 -2.58
C ASP A 30 7.44 11.17 -2.68
N ARG A 31 6.82 10.73 -1.57
CA ARG A 31 5.38 10.42 -1.49
C ARG A 31 4.51 11.63 -1.86
N GLY A 32 4.96 12.83 -1.50
CA GLY A 32 4.30 14.08 -1.91
C GLY A 32 4.26 14.26 -3.42
N GLN A 33 5.34 13.90 -4.13
CA GLN A 33 5.38 13.97 -5.59
C GLN A 33 4.47 12.93 -6.22
N LEU A 34 4.54 11.68 -5.74
CA LEU A 34 3.65 10.63 -6.21
C LEU A 34 2.18 11.05 -6.06
N ARG A 35 1.80 11.61 -4.90
CA ARG A 35 0.45 12.12 -4.64
C ARG A 35 0.04 13.20 -5.65
N SER A 36 0.90 14.18 -5.90
CA SER A 36 0.61 15.24 -6.87
C SER A 36 0.38 14.69 -8.28
N TYR A 37 1.20 13.73 -8.72
CA TYR A 37 0.99 13.09 -10.01
C TYR A 37 -0.28 12.27 -10.04
N PHE A 38 -0.51 11.41 -9.03
CA PHE A 38 -1.69 10.57 -8.91
C PHE A 38 -2.96 11.40 -9.03
N ASN A 39 -3.09 12.46 -8.21
CA ASN A 39 -4.27 13.31 -8.19
C ASN A 39 -4.48 14.10 -9.49
N ALA A 40 -3.40 14.37 -10.24
CA ALA A 40 -3.46 15.05 -11.53
C ALA A 40 -3.91 14.13 -12.68
N ALA A 41 -4.02 12.81 -12.45
CA ALA A 41 -4.36 11.82 -13.47
C ALA A 41 -5.66 11.08 -13.13
N PRO A 42 -6.83 11.55 -13.61
CA PRO A 42 -8.15 11.04 -13.22
C PRO A 42 -8.40 9.55 -13.49
N THR A 43 -7.62 8.95 -14.39
CA THR A 43 -7.73 7.53 -14.78
C THR A 43 -6.84 6.62 -13.94
N VAL A 44 -6.03 7.19 -13.05
CA VAL A 44 -5.12 6.44 -12.19
C VAL A 44 -5.85 6.04 -10.92
N LYS A 45 -5.76 4.75 -10.61
CA LYS A 45 -6.38 4.12 -9.45
C LYS A 45 -5.36 3.52 -8.48
N MET A 46 -4.09 3.54 -8.88
CA MET A 46 -2.99 2.99 -8.10
C MET A 46 -1.68 3.72 -8.37
N GLY A 47 -0.96 4.03 -7.29
CA GLY A 47 0.41 4.53 -7.30
C GLY A 47 1.36 3.52 -6.66
N VAL A 48 2.61 3.50 -7.11
CA VAL A 48 3.66 2.65 -6.55
C VAL A 48 4.93 3.48 -6.37
N ILE A 49 5.57 3.37 -5.20
CA ILE A 49 6.88 3.94 -4.91
C ILE A 49 7.83 2.82 -4.44
N THR A 50 9.10 2.89 -4.84
CA THR A 50 10.12 1.92 -4.45
C THR A 50 11.53 2.51 -4.56
N ASP A 51 12.44 2.05 -3.70
CA ASP A 51 13.90 2.27 -3.78
C ASP A 51 14.63 1.06 -4.39
N GLY A 52 13.88 0.09 -4.91
CA GLY A 52 14.37 -1.19 -5.40
C GLY A 52 14.39 -2.31 -4.36
N MET A 53 14.29 -2.01 -3.06
CA MET A 53 14.19 -3.00 -1.98
C MET A 53 12.82 -2.98 -1.30
N VAL A 54 12.32 -1.79 -0.97
CA VAL A 54 10.99 -1.60 -0.38
C VAL A 54 10.02 -1.16 -1.46
N TYR A 55 8.82 -1.75 -1.48
CA TYR A 55 7.74 -1.39 -2.38
C TYR A 55 6.52 -0.96 -1.57
N GLU A 56 5.92 0.16 -1.90
CA GLU A 56 4.70 0.67 -1.28
C GLU A 56 3.64 0.96 -2.37
N PHE A 57 2.42 0.46 -2.17
CA PHE A 57 1.30 0.61 -3.09
C PHE A 57 0.19 1.45 -2.46
N TYR A 58 -0.28 2.45 -3.20
CA TYR A 58 -1.30 3.41 -2.79
C TYR A 58 -2.49 3.36 -3.75
N ALA A 59 -3.69 3.66 -3.27
CA ALA A 59 -4.92 3.71 -4.06
C ALA A 59 -5.74 4.96 -3.70
N ASP A 60 -6.91 5.11 -4.33
CA ASP A 60 -7.92 6.12 -4.00
C ASP A 60 -9.12 5.49 -3.27
N SER A 61 -8.89 4.93 -2.08
CA SER A 61 -9.87 4.10 -1.37
C SER A 61 -10.90 4.89 -0.55
N ASP A 62 -10.54 6.11 -0.14
CA ASP A 62 -11.43 7.01 0.60
C ASP A 62 -12.12 8.02 -0.30
N GLU A 63 -11.35 8.75 -1.11
CA GLU A 63 -11.87 9.76 -2.03
C GLU A 63 -11.44 9.46 -3.48
N PRO A 64 -12.35 9.46 -4.47
CA PRO A 64 -12.00 9.19 -5.85
C PRO A 64 -10.93 10.16 -6.38
N ASN A 65 -9.91 9.62 -7.05
CA ASN A 65 -8.78 10.39 -7.59
C ASN A 65 -8.00 11.20 -6.53
N MET A 66 -8.04 10.75 -5.27
CA MET A 66 -7.21 11.27 -4.19
C MET A 66 -6.41 10.12 -3.60
N MET A 67 -5.08 10.20 -3.70
CA MET A 67 -4.22 9.14 -3.16
C MET A 67 -4.33 9.09 -1.63
N ASP A 68 -4.55 7.90 -1.10
CA ASP A 68 -4.56 7.65 0.33
C ASP A 68 -3.19 7.98 0.96
N PRO A 69 -3.14 8.44 2.23
CA PRO A 69 -1.88 8.74 2.91
C PRO A 69 -1.08 7.49 3.26
N ASN A 70 -1.77 6.35 3.42
CA ASN A 70 -1.18 5.08 3.84
C ASN A 70 -1.17 4.08 2.67
N ALA A 71 -0.09 3.32 2.56
CA ALA A 71 -0.02 2.24 1.59
C ALA A 71 -0.92 1.09 2.03
N PHE A 72 -1.68 0.52 1.10
CA PHE A 72 -2.53 -0.65 1.38
C PHE A 72 -1.78 -1.98 1.23
N LEU A 73 -0.60 -1.95 0.61
CA LEU A 73 0.33 -3.06 0.50
C LEU A 73 1.75 -2.50 0.53
N SER A 74 2.60 -3.10 1.36
CA SER A 74 4.04 -2.84 1.35
C SER A 74 4.82 -4.12 1.62
N PHE A 75 6.04 -4.20 1.11
CA PHE A 75 6.96 -5.31 1.41
C PHE A 75 8.42 -4.91 1.16
N ASP A 76 9.34 -5.60 1.86
CA ASP A 76 10.78 -5.51 1.68
C ASP A 76 11.30 -6.81 1.03
N LEU A 77 12.03 -6.68 -0.07
CA LEU A 77 12.65 -7.82 -0.77
C LEU A 77 13.66 -8.57 0.12
N HIS A 78 14.30 -7.94 1.10
CA HIS A 78 15.19 -8.64 2.03
C HIS A 78 14.44 -9.65 2.88
N ASP A 79 13.22 -9.33 3.30
CA ASP A 79 12.40 -10.22 4.11
C ASP A 79 11.92 -11.39 3.26
N ILE A 80 11.50 -11.12 2.02
CA ILE A 80 11.16 -12.16 1.04
C ILE A 80 12.36 -13.09 0.78
N ALA A 81 13.55 -12.53 0.56
CA ALA A 81 14.76 -13.31 0.33
C ALA A 81 15.16 -14.19 1.54
N LYS A 82 14.80 -13.77 2.76
CA LYS A 82 14.98 -14.54 4.00
C LYS A 82 13.84 -15.53 4.27
N GLY A 83 12.86 -15.66 3.37
CA GLY A 83 11.68 -16.51 3.53
C GLY A 83 10.65 -15.97 4.50
N LYS A 84 10.74 -14.70 4.90
CA LYS A 84 9.80 -14.00 5.78
C LYS A 84 8.78 -13.23 4.94
N ILE A 85 7.96 -13.96 4.19
CA ILE A 85 6.86 -13.36 3.43
C ILE A 85 5.53 -13.71 4.09
N GLU A 86 4.73 -12.70 4.38
CA GLU A 86 3.37 -12.90 4.90
C GLU A 86 2.42 -13.32 3.77
N ASP A 87 1.47 -14.19 4.08
CA ASP A 87 0.43 -14.61 3.12
C ASP A 87 -0.37 -13.41 2.58
N SER A 88 -0.59 -12.39 3.43
CA SER A 88 -1.24 -11.12 3.08
C SER A 88 -0.53 -10.37 1.93
N VAL A 89 0.81 -10.42 1.92
CA VAL A 89 1.66 -9.84 0.90
C VAL A 89 1.61 -10.68 -0.37
N VAL A 90 1.69 -12.01 -0.25
CA VAL A 90 1.60 -12.93 -1.38
C VAL A 90 0.27 -12.77 -2.12
N ASP A 91 -0.84 -12.76 -1.40
CA ASP A 91 -2.17 -12.65 -1.99
C ASP A 91 -2.42 -11.25 -2.55
N GLY A 92 -1.87 -10.21 -1.92
CA GLY A 92 -1.80 -8.87 -2.50
C GLY A 92 -1.07 -8.86 -3.84
N LEU A 93 0.13 -9.44 -3.90
CA LEU A 93 0.91 -9.50 -5.13
C LEU A 93 0.19 -10.29 -6.24
N LYS A 94 -0.53 -11.36 -5.90
CA LYS A 94 -1.35 -12.12 -6.86
C LYS A 94 -2.49 -11.29 -7.44
N SER A 95 -3.20 -10.49 -6.63
CA SER A 95 -4.29 -9.64 -7.16
C SER A 95 -3.77 -8.54 -8.09
N LEU A 96 -2.51 -8.13 -7.90
CA LEU A 96 -1.82 -7.16 -8.74
C LEU A 96 -1.22 -7.75 -10.03
N GLN A 97 -1.25 -9.09 -10.20
CA GLN A 97 -0.78 -9.70 -11.44
C GLN A 97 -1.69 -9.33 -12.61
N LYS A 98 -1.07 -9.13 -13.78
CA LYS A 98 -1.74 -8.67 -15.00
C LYS A 98 -3.02 -9.43 -15.38
N SER A 99 -3.08 -10.73 -15.08
CA SER A 99 -4.25 -11.59 -15.35
C SER A 99 -5.42 -11.38 -14.40
N ASN A 100 -5.16 -10.84 -13.21
CA ASN A 100 -6.10 -10.71 -12.10
C ASN A 100 -6.38 -9.25 -11.74
N PHE A 101 -5.59 -8.32 -12.29
CA PHE A 101 -5.65 -6.91 -11.99
C PHE A 101 -6.97 -6.26 -12.44
N ASP A 102 -7.73 -5.76 -11.48
CA ASP A 102 -8.96 -5.00 -11.70
C ASP A 102 -8.83 -3.57 -11.13
N PRO A 103 -8.59 -2.56 -11.99
CA PRO A 103 -8.42 -1.18 -11.56
C PRO A 103 -9.70 -0.55 -11.01
N GLU A 104 -10.89 -1.08 -11.34
CA GLU A 104 -12.15 -0.55 -10.81
C GLU A 104 -12.39 -1.03 -9.37
N ASN A 105 -11.87 -2.20 -9.02
CA ASN A 105 -12.02 -2.80 -7.68
C ASN A 105 -10.87 -2.44 -6.72
N ILE A 106 -9.77 -1.85 -7.21
CA ILE A 106 -8.57 -1.64 -6.39
C ILE A 106 -8.80 -0.74 -5.17
N GLY A 107 -9.58 0.33 -5.32
CA GLY A 107 -9.92 1.20 -4.18
C GLY A 107 -10.68 0.45 -3.10
N ALA A 108 -11.62 -0.44 -3.48
CA ALA A 108 -12.35 -1.26 -2.54
C ALA A 108 -11.45 -2.32 -1.86
N GLU A 109 -10.51 -2.92 -2.59
CA GLU A 109 -9.50 -3.82 -2.02
C GLU A 109 -8.59 -3.10 -1.02
N ALA A 110 -8.09 -1.93 -1.40
CA ALA A 110 -7.27 -1.09 -0.55
C ALA A 110 -8.01 -0.71 0.74
N LYS A 111 -9.28 -0.27 0.65
CA LYS A 111 -10.11 0.04 1.81
C LYS A 111 -10.24 -1.13 2.76
N ARG A 112 -10.54 -2.33 2.23
CA ARG A 112 -10.66 -3.57 3.03
C ARG A 112 -9.35 -3.87 3.77
N LYS A 113 -8.21 -3.77 3.09
CA LYS A 113 -6.89 -4.02 3.68
C LYS A 113 -6.53 -3.00 4.76
N LEU A 114 -6.74 -1.71 4.50
CA LEU A 114 -6.46 -0.64 5.45
C LEU A 114 -7.33 -0.76 6.71
N VAL A 115 -8.63 -1.03 6.55
CA VAL A 115 -9.54 -1.27 7.69
C VAL A 115 -9.08 -2.48 8.51
N PHE A 116 -8.70 -3.57 7.85
CA PHE A 116 -8.20 -4.76 8.52
C PHE A 116 -6.90 -4.50 9.30
N GLN A 117 -5.93 -3.80 8.70
CA GLN A 117 -4.68 -3.41 9.36
C GLN A 117 -4.94 -2.54 10.59
N ASN A 118 -5.82 -1.53 10.46
CA ASN A 118 -6.21 -0.66 11.57
C ASN A 118 -6.89 -1.44 12.70
N LEU A 119 -7.70 -2.45 12.37
CA LEU A 119 -8.33 -3.31 13.36
C LEU A 119 -7.31 -4.18 14.11
N VAL A 120 -6.38 -4.81 13.39
CA VAL A 120 -5.31 -5.63 13.98
C VAL A 120 -4.46 -4.78 14.92
N GLN A 121 -4.04 -3.59 14.48
CA GLN A 121 -3.26 -2.67 15.31
C GLN A 121 -4.01 -2.28 16.59
N GLN A 122 -5.30 -1.94 16.50
CA GLN A 122 -6.11 -1.62 17.69
C GLN A 122 -6.22 -2.81 18.65
N ILE A 123 -6.38 -4.03 18.14
CA ILE A 123 -6.40 -5.23 18.97
C ILE A 123 -5.07 -5.43 19.68
N GLU A 124 -3.94 -5.28 18.99
CA GLU A 124 -2.61 -5.38 19.59
C GLU A 124 -2.38 -4.32 20.68
N GLU A 125 -2.88 -3.11 20.47
CA GLU A 125 -2.86 -2.04 21.46
C GLU A 125 -3.70 -2.41 22.68
N TRP A 126 -4.89 -2.96 22.48
CA TRP A 126 -5.73 -3.45 23.58
C TRP A 126 -5.05 -4.57 24.36
N LEU A 127 -4.38 -5.52 23.70
CA LEU A 127 -3.68 -6.61 24.38
C LEU A 127 -2.55 -6.16 25.32
N LYS A 128 -2.02 -4.94 25.15
CA LYS A 128 -1.04 -4.34 26.07
C LYS A 128 -1.67 -3.80 27.35
N ILE A 129 -3.00 -3.67 27.39
CA ILE A 129 -3.74 -3.15 28.54
C ILE A 129 -3.95 -4.30 29.55
N PRO A 130 -3.74 -4.05 30.86
CA PRO A 130 -4.05 -5.02 31.91
C PRO A 130 -5.50 -5.52 31.81
N ALA A 131 -5.71 -6.82 32.01
CA ALA A 131 -6.99 -7.48 31.71
C ALA A 131 -8.22 -6.90 32.44
N ASN A 132 -8.01 -6.28 33.61
CA ASN A 132 -9.06 -5.62 34.39
C ASN A 132 -9.57 -4.29 33.78
N LEU A 133 -8.87 -3.75 32.77
CA LEU A 133 -9.24 -2.51 32.08
C LEU A 133 -9.70 -2.75 30.62
N LEU A 134 -9.48 -3.95 30.08
CA LEU A 134 -9.86 -4.33 28.72
C LEU A 134 -11.36 -4.12 28.44
N SER A 135 -12.23 -4.53 29.37
CA SER A 135 -13.69 -4.40 29.21
C SER A 135 -14.16 -2.96 29.09
N VAL A 136 -13.46 -2.02 29.74
CA VAL A 136 -13.77 -0.59 29.72
C VAL A 136 -13.32 0.05 28.40
N CYS A 137 -12.14 -0.32 27.89
CA CYS A 137 -11.61 0.19 26.63
C CYS A 137 -12.39 -0.32 25.40
N PHE A 138 -12.80 -1.59 25.42
CA PHE A 138 -13.59 -2.19 24.35
C PHE A 138 -14.97 -1.51 24.23
N TYR A 139 -15.64 -1.26 25.35
CA TYR A 139 -16.95 -0.58 25.37
C TYR A 139 -16.86 0.87 24.87
N LYS A 140 -15.82 1.62 25.25
CA LYS A 140 -15.62 3.02 24.83
C LYS A 140 -15.26 3.22 23.35
N THR A 141 -14.75 2.19 22.68
CA THR A 141 -14.34 2.31 21.28
C THR A 141 -15.46 1.93 20.31
N LEU A 142 -16.44 1.14 20.76
CA LEU A 142 -17.58 0.69 19.96
C LEU A 142 -18.84 1.57 20.09
N VAL A 143 -18.91 2.43 21.12
CA VAL A 143 -20.04 3.34 21.41
C VAL A 143 -19.54 4.78 21.36
#